data_AF-A0A1V3S079-F1
#
_entry.id   AF-A0A1V3S079-F1
#
_cell.length_a   1.000
_cell.length_b   1.000
_cell.length_c   1.000
_cell.angle_alpha   90.00
_cell.angle_beta   90.00
_cell.angle_gamma   90.00
#
_symmetry.space_group_name_H-M   'P 1'
#
loop_
_entity.id
_entity.type
_entity.pdbx_description
1 polymer ?
#
loop_
_entity_poly.entity_id
_entity_poly.type
_entity_poly.pdbx_seq_one_letter_code
_entity_poly.pdbx_strand_id
1 'polypeptide(L)'
;MRFTRADTVFALLAIATLVSWWLGEGAALSGQHLGTAATLTVLALAAFKGALIALDYMELRTAPALWRRAVVGWLVVVIGLVLLASLLPRA
;
A
#
# COMPACT_ATOMS: atom_id res chain seq x y z
N MET A 1 14.17 18.94 -17.79
CA MET A 1 13.84 17.49 -17.71
C MET A 1 12.32 17.37 -17.76
N ARG A 2 11.75 16.60 -18.69
CA ARG A 2 10.28 16.40 -18.74
C ARG A 2 9.95 15.26 -17.78
N PHE A 3 9.27 15.54 -16.68
CA PHE A 3 8.78 14.50 -15.78
C PHE A 3 7.74 13.66 -16.52
N THR A 4 8.03 12.37 -16.68
CA THR A 4 7.07 11.41 -17.23
C THR A 4 6.12 10.94 -16.13
N ARG A 5 5.02 10.33 -16.54
CA ARG A 5 4.06 9.74 -15.59
C ARG A 5 4.72 8.67 -14.72
N ALA A 6 5.66 7.91 -15.29
CA ALA A 6 6.42 6.90 -14.56
C ALA A 6 7.32 7.53 -13.48
N ASP A 7 7.99 8.65 -13.77
CA ASP A 7 8.83 9.35 -12.78
C ASP A 7 8.00 9.83 -11.58
N THR A 8 6.79 10.35 -11.84
CA THR A 8 5.88 10.77 -10.77
C THR A 8 5.42 9.59 -9.92
N VAL A 9 5.05 8.47 -10.54
CA VAL A 9 4.62 7.26 -9.82
C VAL A 9 5.78 6.70 -9.00
N PHE A 10 6.98 6.66 -9.56
CA PHE A 10 8.19 6.27 -8.85
C PHE A 10 8.42 7.14 -7.60
N ALA A 11 8.37 8.46 -7.75
CA ALA A 11 8.56 9.38 -6.64
C ALA A 11 7.51 9.17 -5.53
N LEU A 12 6.23 8.98 -5.91
CA LEU A 12 5.17 8.67 -4.96
C LEU A 12 5.41 7.35 -4.22
N LEU A 13 5.85 6.30 -4.92
CA LEU A 13 6.17 5.00 -4.32
C LEU A 13 7.39 5.09 -3.38
N ALA A 14 8.41 5.87 -3.75
CA ALA A 14 9.58 6.12 -2.92
C ALA A 14 9.18 6.83 -1.61
N ILE A 15 8.41 7.91 -1.70
CA ILE A 15 7.90 8.63 -0.53
C ILE A 15 7.04 7.71 0.34
N ALA A 16 6.09 6.99 -0.25
CA ALA A 16 5.25 6.05 0.49
C ALA A 16 6.08 4.98 1.23
N THR A 17 7.18 4.53 0.63
CA THR A 17 8.10 3.57 1.25
C THR A 17 8.86 4.18 2.42
N LEU A 18 9.42 5.38 2.26
CA LEU A 18 10.10 6.10 3.34
C LEU A 18 9.16 6.34 4.53
N VAL A 19 7.91 6.74 4.28
CA VAL A 19 6.90 6.94 5.33
C VAL A 19 6.58 5.62 6.04
N SER A 20 6.32 4.55 5.28
CA SER A 20 6.03 3.23 5.88
C SER A 20 7.20 2.68 6.68
N TRP A 21 8.43 2.90 6.20
CA TRP A 21 9.64 2.47 6.88
C TRP A 21 9.85 3.24 8.18
N TRP A 22 9.72 4.57 8.15
CA TRP A 22 9.83 5.41 9.34
C TRP A 22 8.80 5.02 10.42
N LEU A 23 7.56 4.70 10.02
CA LEU A 23 6.53 4.23 10.95
C LEU A 23 6.85 2.85 11.56
N GLY A 24 7.38 1.93 10.76
CA GLY A 24 7.74 0.59 11.22
C GLY A 24 8.97 0.58 12.12
N GLU A 25 10.06 1.22 11.68
CA GLU A 25 11.32 1.30 12.40
C GLU A 25 11.16 2.15 13.68
N GLY A 26 10.41 3.26 13.62
CA GLY A 26 10.14 4.10 14.79
C GLY A 26 9.38 3.36 15.89
N ALA A 27 8.45 2.49 15.54
CA ALA A 27 7.78 1.61 16.51
C ALA A 27 8.73 0.53 17.06
N ALA A 28 9.54 -0.09 16.19
CA ALA A 28 10.52 -1.10 16.59
C ALA A 28 11.57 -0.55 17.58
N LEU A 29 12.09 0.66 17.32
CA LEU A 29 13.10 1.31 18.15
C LEU A 29 12.55 1.82 19.50
N SER A 30 11.26 2.16 19.57
CA SER A 30 10.61 2.62 20.81
C SER A 30 10.12 1.46 21.68
N GLY A 31 10.22 0.21 21.21
CA GLY A 31 9.67 -0.97 21.90
C GLY A 31 8.14 -0.96 22.02
N GLN A 32 7.47 -0.03 21.33
CA GLN A 32 6.01 0.07 21.32
C GLN A 32 5.44 -0.76 20.16
N HIS A 33 4.32 -1.44 20.42
CA HIS A 33 3.53 -2.00 19.34
C HIS A 33 3.03 -0.87 18.43
N LEU A 34 2.95 -1.14 17.12
CA LEU A 34 2.30 -0.23 16.18
C LEU A 34 0.90 0.09 16.69
N GLY A 35 0.66 1.35 17.07
CA GLY A 35 -0.67 1.80 17.45
C GLY A 35 -1.66 1.62 16.30
N THR A 36 -2.96 1.61 16.62
CA THR A 36 -4.03 1.44 15.62
C THR A 36 -3.90 2.44 14.48
N ALA A 37 -3.60 3.71 14.78
CA ALA A 37 -3.39 4.75 13.76
C ALA A 37 -2.24 4.41 12.80
N ALA A 38 -1.08 4.01 13.32
CA ALA A 38 0.07 3.64 12.50
C ALA A 38 -0.21 2.41 11.63
N THR A 39 -0.94 1.41 12.17
CA THR A 39 -1.36 0.22 11.43
C THR A 39 -2.27 0.59 10.25
N LEU A 40 -3.27 1.45 10.50
CA LEU A 40 -4.15 1.95 9.45
C LEU A 40 -3.40 2.75 8.39
N THR A 41 -2.41 3.57 8.79
CA THR A 41 -1.57 4.31 7.84
C THR A 41 -0.74 3.37 6.97
N VAL A 42 -0.10 2.35 7.55
CA VAL A 42 0.68 1.37 6.78
C VAL A 42 -0.21 0.59 5.82
N LEU A 43 -1.40 0.18 6.24
CA LEU A 43 -2.36 -0.48 5.35
C LEU A 43 -2.85 0.42 4.21
N ALA A 44 -3.13 1.69 4.49
CA ALA A 44 -3.50 2.66 3.46
C ALA A 44 -2.36 2.87 2.45
N LEU A 45 -1.11 2.97 2.93
CA LEU A 45 0.08 3.07 2.07
C LEU A 45 0.27 1.79 1.24
N ALA A 46 0.06 0.61 1.81
CA ALA A 46 0.14 -0.65 1.09
C ALA A 46 -0.90 -0.73 -0.05
N ALA A 47 -2.16 -0.35 0.23
CA ALA A 47 -3.22 -0.30 -0.78
C ALA A 47 -2.90 0.71 -1.89
N PHE A 48 -2.44 1.91 -1.52
CA PHE A 48 -2.05 2.96 -2.47
C PHE A 48 -0.89 2.51 -3.37
N LYS A 49 0.19 1.97 -2.78
CA LYS A 49 1.35 1.46 -3.52
C LYS A 49 0.95 0.33 -4.46
N GLY A 50 0.17 -0.64 -3.97
CA GLY A 50 -0.30 -1.78 -4.77
C GLY A 50 -1.14 -1.33 -5.97
N ALA A 51 -2.04 -0.36 -5.77
CA ALA A 51 -2.85 0.20 -6.86
C ALA A 51 -2.01 0.92 -7.92
N LEU A 52 -1.01 1.72 -7.50
CA LEU A 52 -0.08 2.36 -8.43
C LEU A 52 0.73 1.33 -9.22
N ILE A 53 1.30 0.33 -8.57
CA ILE A 53 2.09 -0.70 -9.25
C ILE A 53 1.23 -1.46 -10.26
N ALA A 54 0.03 -1.89 -9.85
CA ALA A 54 -0.89 -2.61 -10.72
C ALA A 54 -1.27 -1.77 -11.95
N LEU A 55 -1.72 -0.53 -11.75
CA LEU A 55 -2.24 0.28 -12.86
C LEU A 55 -1.13 0.84 -13.76
N ASP A 56 0.05 1.12 -13.22
CA ASP A 56 1.07 1.93 -13.90
C ASP A 56 2.32 1.14 -14.29
N TYR A 57 2.76 0.18 -13.48
CA TYR A 57 3.94 -0.65 -13.79
C TYR A 57 3.57 -1.98 -14.45
N MET A 58 2.43 -2.57 -14.08
CA MET A 58 1.90 -3.77 -14.73
C MET A 58 0.99 -3.44 -15.93
N GLU A 59 0.87 -2.15 -16.27
CA GLU A 59 0.05 -1.63 -17.38
C GLU A 59 -1.43 -2.08 -17.34
N LEU A 60 -1.97 -2.47 -16.17
CA LEU A 60 -3.39 -2.89 -16.06
C LEU A 60 -4.38 -1.76 -16.40
N ARG A 61 -3.92 -0.52 -16.52
CA ARG A 61 -4.72 0.62 -16.96
C ARG A 61 -5.23 0.45 -18.39
N THR A 62 -4.42 -0.10 -19.30
CA THR A 62 -4.78 -0.35 -20.70
C THR A 62 -5.31 -1.78 -20.92
N ALA A 63 -5.12 -2.68 -19.94
CA ALA A 63 -5.61 -4.04 -19.99
C ALA A 63 -7.16 -4.14 -19.99
N PRO A 64 -7.73 -5.26 -20.46
CA PRO A 64 -9.16 -5.52 -20.39
C PRO A 64 -9.72 -5.39 -18.97
N ALA A 65 -10.96 -4.88 -18.87
CA ALA A 65 -11.58 -4.55 -17.58
C ALA A 65 -11.67 -5.74 -16.61
N LEU A 66 -11.77 -6.98 -17.12
CA LEU A 66 -11.80 -8.19 -16.30
C LEU A 66 -10.51 -8.33 -15.47
N TRP A 67 -9.34 -8.22 -16.11
CA TRP A 67 -8.04 -8.34 -15.45
C TRP A 67 -7.80 -7.21 -14.46
N ARG A 68 -8.12 -5.98 -14.85
CA ARG A 68 -8.02 -4.82 -13.97
C ARG A 68 -8.88 -5.00 -12.72
N ARG A 69 -10.13 -5.45 -12.87
CA ARG A 69 -11.04 -5.70 -11.74
C ARG A 69 -10.60 -6.87 -10.89
N ALA A 70 -10.09 -7.95 -11.49
CA ALA A 70 -9.61 -9.11 -10.75
C ALA A 70 -8.43 -8.74 -9.84
N VAL A 71 -7.42 -8.05 -10.36
CA VAL A 71 -6.22 -7.68 -9.59
C VAL A 71 -6.53 -6.64 -8.52
N VAL A 72 -7.27 -5.57 -8.88
CA VAL A 72 -7.65 -4.53 -7.92
C VAL A 72 -8.61 -5.09 -6.87
N GLY A 73 -9.58 -5.92 -7.28
CA GLY A 73 -10.50 -6.58 -6.36
C GLY A 73 -9.77 -7.51 -5.39
N TRP A 74 -8.83 -8.30 -5.89
CA TRP A 74 -7.97 -9.14 -5.05
C TRP A 74 -7.17 -8.30 -4.04
N LEU A 75 -6.56 -7.20 -4.47
CA LEU A 75 -5.84 -6.28 -3.57
C LEU A 75 -6.76 -5.75 -2.45
N VAL A 76 -7.98 -5.32 -2.81
CA VAL A 76 -8.97 -4.85 -1.83
C VAL A 76 -9.34 -5.95 -0.83
N VAL A 77 -9.55 -7.18 -1.30
CA VAL A 77 -9.84 -8.33 -0.44
C VAL A 77 -8.68 -8.58 0.53
N VAL A 78 -7.44 -8.64 0.04
CA VAL A 78 -6.26 -8.87 0.90
C VAL A 78 -6.10 -7.77 1.94
N ILE A 79 -6.20 -6.50 1.55
CA ILE A 79 -6.13 -5.37 2.49
C ILE A 79 -7.26 -5.45 3.52
N GLY A 80 -8.47 -5.78 3.11
CA GLY A 80 -9.62 -5.95 4.00
C GLY A 80 -9.43 -7.10 5.00
N LEU A 81 -8.87 -8.23 4.56
CA LEU A 81 -8.56 -9.37 5.43
C LEU A 81 -7.47 -9.02 6.45
N VAL A 82 -6.40 -8.33 6.03
CA VAL A 82 -5.34 -7.90 6.96
C VAL A 82 -5.88 -6.86 7.94
N LEU A 83 -6.72 -5.94 7.49
CA LEU A 83 -7.40 -4.98 8.36
C LEU A 83 -8.25 -5.70 9.40
N LEU A 84 -9.10 -6.65 8.99
CA LEU A 84 -9.93 -7.43 9.90
C LEU A 84 -9.06 -8.18 10.92
N ALA A 85 -8.00 -8.84 10.46
CA ALA A 85 -7.05 -9.53 11.34
C ALA A 85 -6.36 -8.58 12.33
N SER A 86 -6.08 -7.34 11.92
CA SER A 86 -5.47 -6.34 12.81
C SER A 86 -6.42 -5.82 13.89
N LEU A 87 -7.74 -5.90 13.66
CA LEU A 87 -8.78 -5.50 14.61
C LEU A 87 -9.24 -6.64 15.50
N LEU A 88 -8.94 -7.90 15.14
CA LEU A 88 -9.31 -9.05 15.96
C LEU A 88 -8.61 -8.99 17.33
N PRO A 89 -9.34 -9.20 18.44
CA PRO A 89 -8.73 -9.32 19.76
C PRO A 89 -7.71 -10.47 19.76
N ARG A 90 -6.49 -10.16 20.21
CA ARG A 90 -5.45 -11.17 20.39
C ARG A 90 -5.71 -11.82 21.75
N ALA A 91 -6.16 -13.08 21.73
CA ALA A 91 -6.39 -13.90 22.92
C ALA A 91 -5.06 -14.36 23.54
#